data_AF-A0A7V3VSA7-F1
#
_entry.id   AF-A0A7V3VSA7-F1
#
_cell.length_a   1.000
_cell.length_b   1.000
_cell.length_c   1.000
_cell.angle_alpha   90.00
_cell.angle_beta   90.00
_cell.angle_gamma   90.00
#
_symmetry.space_group_name_H-M   'P 1'
#
loop_
_entity.id
_entity.type
_entity.pdbx_description
1 polymer ?
#
loop_
_entity_poly.entity_id
_entity_poly.type
_entity_poly.pdbx_seq_one_letter_code
_entity_poly.pdbx_strand_id
1 'polypeptide(L)'
;MKCEEFREKFIHEELNELERVEFEEHLKKCESCRFFVNNYKKVKDSLKLLYTFKPSDELEENILYGIKKRIMLKKALIFGVPGIAAVAMSAFLAFYIVTPAGKQDFAYDKAVSAGISLLNSQPGTTLTYAKTTKSNLDYLLNIKYVSDQF
;
A
#
# COMPACT_ATOMS: atom_id res chain seq x y z
N MET A 1 -35.60 -42.61 -7.99
CA MET A 1 -36.52 -42.07 -9.01
C MET A 1 -36.27 -42.71 -10.37
N LYS A 2 -37.28 -42.70 -11.25
CA LYS A 2 -37.14 -43.10 -12.66
C LYS A 2 -36.47 -41.99 -13.48
N CYS A 3 -35.92 -42.34 -14.64
CA CYS A 3 -35.28 -41.39 -15.55
C CYS A 3 -36.18 -40.22 -15.95
N GLU A 4 -37.47 -40.48 -16.19
CA GLU A 4 -38.45 -39.48 -16.63
C GLU A 4 -38.72 -38.43 -15.55
N GLU A 5 -38.96 -38.88 -14.32
CA GLU A 5 -39.19 -38.00 -13.16
C GLU A 5 -37.99 -37.08 -12.90
N PHE A 6 -36.76 -37.61 -13.03
CA PHE A 6 -35.56 -36.79 -12.89
C PHE A 6 -35.46 -35.72 -13.97
N ARG A 7 -35.83 -36.03 -15.22
CA ARG A 7 -35.77 -35.08 -16.33
C ARG A 7 -36.79 -33.97 -16.17
N GLU A 8 -38.01 -34.32 -15.80
CA GLU A 8 -39.10 -33.36 -15.59
C GLU A 8 -38.75 -32.38 -14.48
N LYS A 9 -38.38 -32.88 -13.28
CA LYS A 9 -37.94 -32.02 -12.17
C LYS A 9 -36.71 -31.18 -12.52
N PHE A 10 -35.78 -31.72 -13.31
CA PHE A 10 -34.60 -30.98 -13.75
C PHE A 10 -34.95 -29.82 -14.69
N ILE A 11 -35.92 -30.00 -15.60
CA ILE A 11 -36.38 -28.93 -16.50
C ILE A 11 -36.99 -27.79 -15.69
N HIS A 12 -37.82 -28.13 -14.69
CA HIS A 12 -38.56 -27.18 -13.86
C HIS A 12 -37.76 -26.59 -12.69
N GLU A 13 -36.50 -26.99 -12.52
CA GLU A 13 -35.62 -26.57 -11.40
C GLU A 13 -36.15 -26.94 -10.01
N GLU A 14 -36.99 -27.99 -9.92
CA GLU A 14 -37.68 -28.45 -8.70
C GLU A 14 -36.90 -29.52 -7.93
N LEU A 15 -35.66 -29.81 -8.33
CA LEU A 15 -34.82 -30.78 -7.62
C LEU A 15 -34.31 -30.20 -6.29
N ASN A 16 -34.71 -30.84 -5.20
CA ASN A 16 -34.17 -30.57 -3.87
C ASN A 16 -32.69 -30.99 -3.77
N GLU A 17 -31.96 -30.50 -2.76
CA GLU A 17 -30.51 -30.75 -2.64
C GLU A 17 -30.15 -32.25 -2.62
N LEU A 18 -30.93 -33.06 -1.90
CA LEU A 18 -30.74 -34.52 -1.86
C LEU A 18 -31.00 -35.16 -3.22
N GLU A 19 -32.07 -34.76 -3.90
CA GLU A 19 -32.43 -35.28 -5.23
C GLU A 19 -31.41 -34.86 -6.30
N ARG A 20 -30.74 -33.70 -6.13
CA ARG A 20 -29.65 -33.29 -7.01
C ARG A 20 -28.46 -34.24 -6.91
N VAL A 21 -28.06 -34.61 -5.70
CA VAL A 21 -26.95 -35.56 -5.49
C VAL A 21 -27.29 -36.92 -6.12
N GLU A 22 -28.49 -37.42 -5.89
CA GLU A 22 -28.96 -38.67 -6.50
C GLU A 22 -28.98 -38.59 -8.04
N PHE A 23 -29.41 -37.44 -8.59
CA PHE A 23 -29.44 -37.24 -10.02
C PHE A 23 -28.03 -37.16 -10.62
N GLU A 24 -27.08 -36.51 -9.94
CA GLU A 24 -25.68 -36.49 -10.38
C GLU A 24 -25.05 -37.88 -10.40
N GLU A 25 -25.34 -38.72 -9.41
CA GLU A 25 -24.94 -40.13 -9.43
C GLU A 25 -25.60 -40.91 -10.57
N HIS A 26 -26.89 -40.66 -10.82
CA HIS A 26 -27.62 -41.26 -11.92
C HIS A 26 -27.01 -40.89 -13.29
N LEU A 27 -26.61 -39.62 -13.48
CA LEU A 27 -25.98 -39.13 -14.72
C LEU A 27 -24.61 -39.79 -15.01
N LYS A 28 -23.92 -40.31 -13.99
CA LYS A 28 -22.68 -41.08 -14.19
C LYS A 28 -22.94 -42.44 -14.84
N LYS A 29 -24.11 -43.05 -14.58
CA LYS A 29 -24.47 -44.41 -15.02
C LYS A 29 -25.42 -44.43 -16.24
N CYS A 30 -26.26 -43.40 -16.40
CA CYS A 30 -27.27 -43.34 -17.45
C CYS A 30 -26.87 -42.37 -18.58
N GLU A 31 -26.47 -42.94 -19.73
CA GLU A 31 -26.07 -42.17 -20.90
C GLU A 31 -27.22 -41.34 -21.49
N SER A 32 -28.45 -41.90 -21.51
CA SER A 32 -29.63 -41.22 -22.03
C SER A 32 -29.95 -39.93 -21.26
N CYS A 33 -29.87 -39.97 -19.93
CA CYS A 33 -30.08 -38.78 -19.09
C CYS A 33 -28.95 -37.75 -19.26
N ARG A 34 -27.71 -38.20 -19.45
CA ARG A 34 -26.58 -37.32 -19.75
C ARG A 34 -26.76 -36.57 -21.07
N PHE A 35 -27.17 -37.28 -22.11
CA PHE A 35 -27.45 -36.69 -23.42
C PHE A 35 -28.59 -35.67 -23.33
N PHE A 36 -29.66 -36.02 -22.62
CA PHE A 36 -30.78 -35.11 -22.37
C PHE A 36 -30.34 -33.81 -21.70
N VAL A 37 -29.62 -33.89 -20.58
CA VAL A 37 -29.15 -32.71 -19.83
C VAL A 37 -28.25 -31.83 -20.68
N ASN A 38 -27.34 -32.43 -21.45
CA ASN A 38 -26.43 -31.68 -22.33
C ASN A 38 -27.20 -30.93 -23.43
N ASN A 39 -28.20 -31.57 -24.05
CA ASN A 39 -29.02 -30.93 -25.07
C ASN A 39 -29.90 -29.83 -24.49
N TYR A 40 -30.52 -30.09 -23.33
CA TYR A 40 -31.33 -29.09 -22.65
C TYR A 40 -30.52 -27.84 -22.30
N LYS A 41 -29.29 -28.00 -21.77
CA LYS A 41 -28.39 -26.87 -21.50
C LYS A 41 -28.06 -26.07 -22.76
N LYS A 42 -27.71 -26.75 -23.86
CA LYS A 42 -27.42 -26.09 -25.15
C LYS A 42 -28.62 -25.29 -25.67
N VAL A 43 -29.83 -25.84 -25.59
CA VAL A 43 -31.06 -25.15 -26.01
C VAL A 43 -31.35 -23.97 -25.08
N LYS A 44 -31.24 -24.15 -23.76
CA LYS A 44 -31.45 -23.09 -22.76
C LYS A 44 -30.48 -21.92 -22.96
N ASP A 45 -29.20 -22.22 -23.21
CA ASP A 45 -28.19 -21.19 -23.48
C ASP A 45 -28.42 -20.49 -24.82
N SER A 46 -28.86 -21.23 -25.85
CA SER A 46 -29.22 -20.64 -27.14
C SER A 46 -30.46 -19.73 -27.03
N LEU A 47 -31.45 -20.11 -26.21
CA LEU A 47 -32.62 -19.27 -25.92
C LEU A 47 -32.21 -18.01 -25.13
N LYS A 48 -31.30 -18.12 -24.16
CA LYS A 48 -30.75 -16.95 -23.46
C LYS A 48 -30.06 -15.96 -24.40
N LEU A 49 -29.37 -16.46 -25.43
CA LEU A 49 -28.75 -15.61 -26.45
C LEU A 49 -29.78 -14.92 -27.36
N LEU A 50 -30.95 -15.52 -27.58
CA LEU A 50 -32.04 -14.88 -28.33
C LEU A 50 -32.69 -13.74 -27.54
N TYR A 51 -32.74 -13.86 -26.21
CA TYR A 51 -33.05 -12.74 -25.33
C TYR A 51 -31.80 -11.92 -25.04
N THR A 52 -31.29 -11.21 -26.06
CA THR A 52 -30.34 -10.12 -25.83
C THR A 52 -31.04 -8.99 -25.09
N PHE A 53 -31.20 -9.13 -23.78
CA PHE A 53 -31.52 -8.02 -22.92
C PHE A 53 -30.32 -7.08 -22.94
N LYS A 54 -30.43 -5.98 -23.68
CA LYS A 54 -29.43 -4.91 -23.59
C LYS A 54 -29.59 -4.31 -22.19
N PRO A 55 -28.61 -4.47 -21.28
CA PRO A 55 -28.68 -3.81 -19.98
C PRO A 55 -28.76 -2.29 -20.19
N SER A 56 -29.37 -1.58 -19.24
CA SER A 56 -29.29 -0.12 -19.26
C SER A 56 -27.83 0.32 -19.13
N ASP A 57 -27.48 1.41 -19.79
CA ASP A 57 -26.11 1.95 -19.75
C ASP A 57 -25.67 2.22 -18.29
N GLU A 58 -26.61 2.61 -17.42
CA GLU A 58 -26.38 2.82 -15.99
C GLU A 58 -26.02 1.52 -15.22
N LEU A 59 -26.67 0.40 -15.55
CA LEU A 59 -26.36 -0.89 -14.92
C LEU A 59 -24.98 -1.39 -15.38
N GLU A 60 -24.70 -1.24 -16.66
CA GLU A 60 -23.40 -1.59 -17.24
C GLU A 60 -22.27 -0.76 -16.59
N GLU A 61 -22.46 0.56 -16.49
CA GLU A 61 -21.50 1.45 -15.86
C GLU A 61 -21.26 1.11 -14.38
N ASN A 62 -22.31 0.82 -13.62
CA ASN A 62 -22.21 0.42 -12.22
C ASN A 62 -21.42 -0.88 -12.03
N ILE A 63 -21.66 -1.89 -12.88
CA ILE A 63 -20.93 -3.16 -12.83
C ILE A 63 -19.46 -2.94 -13.22
N LEU A 64 -19.21 -2.21 -14.31
CA LEU A 64 -17.85 -1.90 -14.76
C LEU A 64 -17.08 -1.09 -13.72
N TYR A 65 -17.72 -0.12 -13.07
CA TYR A 65 -17.13 0.67 -11.99
C TYR A 65 -16.77 -0.22 -10.79
N GLY A 66 -17.66 -1.12 -10.38
CA GLY A 66 -17.39 -2.08 -9.30
C GLY A 66 -16.18 -2.97 -9.58
N ILE A 67 -16.05 -3.46 -10.82
CA ILE A 67 -14.91 -4.28 -11.26
C ILE A 67 -13.62 -3.45 -11.26
N LYS A 68 -13.64 -2.24 -11.85
CA LYS A 68 -12.48 -1.33 -11.89
C LYS A 68 -11.99 -0.97 -10.48
N LYS A 69 -12.90 -0.66 -9.55
CA LYS A 69 -12.57 -0.33 -8.16
C LYS A 69 -11.86 -1.49 -7.45
N ARG A 70 -12.34 -2.72 -7.61
CA ARG A 70 -11.70 -3.92 -7.03
C ARG A 70 -10.29 -4.14 -7.60
N ILE A 71 -10.11 -3.95 -8.90
CA ILE A 71 -8.79 -4.10 -9.56
C ILE A 71 -7.83 -3.00 -9.10
N MET A 72 -8.27 -1.74 -9.04
CA MET A 72 -7.44 -0.64 -8.56
C MET A 72 -7.03 -0.82 -7.11
N LEU A 73 -7.93 -1.24 -6.22
CA LEU A 73 -7.59 -1.50 -4.82
C LEU A 73 -6.54 -2.61 -4.67
N LYS A 74 -6.66 -3.70 -5.45
CA LYS A 74 -5.64 -4.76 -5.47
C LYS A 74 -4.29 -4.24 -5.97
N LYS A 75 -4.26 -3.45 -7.05
CA LYS A 75 -3.02 -2.87 -7.58
C LYS A 75 -2.39 -1.85 -6.63
N ALA A 76 -3.19 -1.02 -5.98
CA ALA A 76 -2.73 -0.05 -4.99
C ALA A 76 -2.11 -0.74 -3.76
N LEU A 77 -2.66 -1.88 -3.34
CA LEU A 77 -2.12 -2.65 -2.22
C LEU A 77 -0.79 -3.33 -2.60
N ILE A 78 -0.70 -3.90 -3.81
CA ILE A 78 0.50 -4.61 -4.27
C ILE A 78 1.65 -3.66 -4.63
N PHE A 79 1.38 -2.53 -5.29
CA PHE A 79 2.42 -1.64 -5.81
C PHE A 79 2.51 -0.30 -5.07
N GLY A 80 1.40 0.21 -4.54
CA GLY A 80 1.36 1.50 -3.84
C GLY A 80 2.00 1.42 -2.45
N VAL A 81 1.66 0.40 -1.67
CA VAL A 81 2.20 0.26 -0.30
C VAL A 81 3.73 0.08 -0.28
N PRO A 82 4.34 -0.81 -1.09
CA PRO A 82 5.80 -0.93 -1.11
C PRO A 82 6.49 0.30 -1.69
N GLY A 83 5.88 0.94 -2.71
CA GLY A 83 6.43 2.14 -3.33
C GLY A 83 6.52 3.32 -2.35
N ILE A 84 5.45 3.59 -1.59
CA ILE A 84 5.42 4.67 -0.60
C ILE A 84 6.43 4.39 0.53
N ALA A 85 6.56 3.14 0.99
CA ALA A 85 7.52 2.78 2.02
C ALA A 85 8.98 2.99 1.56
N ALA A 86 9.31 2.64 0.32
CA ALA A 86 10.65 2.83 -0.23
C ALA A 86 11.02 4.32 -0.38
N VAL A 87 10.07 5.16 -0.80
CA VAL A 87 10.27 6.61 -0.90
C VAL A 87 10.46 7.23 0.50
N ALA A 88 9.67 6.81 1.49
CA ALA A 88 9.82 7.31 2.86
C ALA A 88 11.17 6.92 3.49
N MET A 89 11.61 5.66 3.31
CA MET A 89 12.92 5.21 3.81
C MET A 89 14.09 5.91 3.13
N SER A 90 14.04 6.10 1.80
CA SER A 90 15.10 6.80 1.08
C SER A 90 15.21 8.27 1.49
N ALA A 91 14.07 8.95 1.69
CA ALA A 91 14.04 10.31 2.22
C ALA A 91 14.62 10.39 3.65
N PHE A 92 14.29 9.43 4.51
CA PHE A 92 14.80 9.37 5.89
C PHE A 92 16.32 9.15 5.93
N LEU A 93 16.84 8.23 5.10
CA LEU A 93 18.28 7.99 4.99
C LEU A 93 19.02 9.19 4.41
N ALA A 94 18.47 9.83 3.38
CA ALA A 94 19.05 11.05 2.80
C ALA A 94 19.10 12.19 3.83
N PHE A 95 18.06 12.35 4.63
CA PHE A 95 18.03 13.34 5.70
C PHE A 95 19.15 13.10 6.72
N TYR A 96 19.38 11.85 7.13
CA TYR A 96 20.43 11.54 8.11
C TYR A 96 21.86 11.72 7.55
N ILE A 97 22.07 11.45 6.26
CA ILE A 97 23.38 11.63 5.62
C ILE A 97 23.71 13.11 5.37
N VAL A 98 22.71 13.90 5.00
CA VAL A 98 22.90 15.31 4.59
C VAL A 98 22.82 16.26 5.79
N THR A 99 22.14 15.90 6.88
CA THR A 99 22.10 16.77 8.06
C THR A 99 23.43 16.74 8.83
N PRO A 100 24.13 17.88 8.96
CA PRO A 100 25.43 17.95 9.62
C PRO A 100 25.36 17.78 11.15
N ALA A 101 24.15 17.71 11.72
CA ALA A 101 23.93 17.58 13.16
C ALA A 101 24.35 16.21 13.74
N GLY A 102 24.48 15.18 12.90
CA GLY A 102 24.91 13.84 13.33
C GLY A 102 26.42 13.59 13.27
N LYS A 103 27.21 14.48 12.67
CA LYS A 103 28.66 14.32 12.55
C LYS A 103 29.35 15.07 13.68
N GLN A 104 29.96 14.33 14.61
CA GLN A 104 30.70 14.89 15.76
C GLN A 104 31.82 15.85 15.33
N ASP A 105 32.30 15.73 14.10
CA ASP A 105 33.33 16.57 13.50
C ASP A 105 32.88 18.03 13.33
N PHE A 106 31.58 18.33 13.13
CA PHE A 106 31.13 19.71 12.93
C PHE A 106 31.27 20.57 14.19
N ALA A 107 31.02 19.98 15.36
CA ALA A 107 31.21 20.69 16.63
C ALA A 107 32.71 20.89 16.93
N TYR A 108 33.54 19.91 16.58
CA TYR A 108 34.99 19.97 16.77
C TYR A 108 35.63 20.98 15.81
N ASP A 109 35.31 20.94 14.52
CA ASP A 109 35.80 21.91 13.52
C ASP A 109 35.37 23.33 13.86
N LYS A 110 34.16 23.51 14.39
CA LYS A 110 33.69 24.82 14.85
C LYS A 110 34.42 25.31 16.10
N ALA A 111 34.75 24.41 17.04
CA ALA A 111 35.52 24.74 18.23
C ALA A 111 36.99 25.06 17.90
N VAL A 112 37.61 24.27 17.02
CA VAL A 112 39.00 24.45 16.57
C VAL A 112 39.14 25.72 15.74
N SER A 113 38.24 25.97 14.79
CA SER A 113 38.26 27.21 13.99
C SER A 113 38.05 28.46 14.85
N ALA A 114 37.16 28.39 15.85
CA ALA A 114 37.00 29.46 16.84
C ALA A 114 38.29 29.66 17.67
N GLY A 115 38.93 28.59 18.12
CA GLY A 115 40.19 28.64 18.86
C GLY A 115 41.34 29.28 18.05
N ILE A 116 41.50 28.87 16.79
CA ILE A 116 42.50 29.44 15.87
C ILE A 116 42.22 30.93 15.61
N SER A 117 40.94 31.31 15.45
CA SER A 117 40.58 32.72 15.24
C SER A 117 40.87 33.61 16.45
N LEU A 118 40.74 33.07 17.67
CA LEU A 118 41.10 33.79 18.91
C LEU A 118 42.61 33.96 19.03
N LEU A 119 43.39 32.93 18.71
CA LEU A 119 44.85 32.97 18.73
C LEU A 119 45.43 33.93 17.68
N ASN A 120 44.75 34.09 16.55
CA ASN A 120 45.15 35.01 15.47
C ASN A 120 44.55 36.42 15.62
N SER A 121 43.68 36.66 16.60
CA SER A 121 43.11 37.99 16.85
C SER A 121 44.07 38.84 17.70
N GLN A 122 44.41 40.03 17.23
CA GLN A 122 45.26 40.97 17.97
C GLN A 122 44.59 41.40 19.29
N PRO A 123 45.35 41.64 20.37
CA PRO A 123 44.79 41.98 21.67
C PRO A 123 44.14 43.36 21.59
N GLY A 124 42.80 43.40 21.54
CA GLY A 124 42.04 44.64 21.58
C GLY A 124 40.74 44.66 20.79
N THR A 125 40.46 43.69 19.92
CA THR A 125 39.19 43.66 19.19
C THR A 125 38.12 42.85 19.91
N THR A 126 37.11 43.56 20.42
CA THR A 126 35.86 42.99 20.93
C THR A 126 35.11 42.26 19.82
N LEU A 127 35.11 40.92 19.92
CA LEU A 127 34.35 40.06 19.01
C LEU A 127 32.86 40.23 19.27
N THR A 128 32.19 40.96 18.38
CA THR A 128 30.74 41.09 18.35
C THR A 128 30.16 39.87 17.64
N TYR A 129 30.21 38.70 18.28
CA TYR A 129 29.53 37.51 17.76
C TYR A 129 28.20 37.29 18.50
N ALA A 130 27.14 37.44 17.71
CA ALA A 130 25.81 36.84 17.84
C ALA A 130 25.44 36.31 19.22
N LYS A 131 24.63 37.10 19.92
CA LYS A 131 23.79 36.71 21.04
C LYS A 131 22.78 35.66 20.56
N THR A 132 23.22 34.44 20.32
CA THR A 132 22.33 33.27 20.21
C THR A 132 22.09 32.74 21.62
N THR A 133 20.92 33.08 22.12
CA THR A 133 20.31 32.63 23.37
C THR A 133 20.44 31.10 23.49
N LYS A 134 20.96 30.65 24.64
CA LYS A 134 21.20 29.25 25.07
C LYS A 134 22.51 28.61 24.58
N SER A 135 23.63 29.00 25.18
CA SER A 135 24.77 28.08 25.29
C SER A 135 25.42 28.20 26.67
N ASN A 136 25.59 27.07 27.34
CA ASN A 136 26.12 26.90 28.70
C ASN A 136 27.65 27.09 28.76
N LEU A 137 28.21 27.96 27.90
CA LEU A 137 29.64 28.16 27.70
C LEU A 137 30.20 29.38 28.47
N ASP A 138 29.40 29.98 29.35
CA ASP A 138 29.81 31.12 30.20
C ASP A 138 31.05 30.82 31.05
N TYR A 139 31.33 29.55 31.35
CA TYR A 139 32.52 29.17 32.12
C TYR A 139 33.84 29.39 31.37
N LEU A 140 33.85 29.39 30.03
CA LEU A 140 35.08 29.62 29.25
C LEU A 140 35.49 31.11 29.23
N LEU A 141 34.52 32.02 29.37
CA LEU A 141 34.79 33.45 29.49
C LEU A 141 35.43 33.79 30.85
N ASN A 142 35.08 33.05 31.91
CA ASN A 142 35.60 33.29 33.25
C ASN A 142 37.07 32.87 33.44
N ILE A 143 37.61 31.97 32.62
CA ILE A 143 39.02 31.53 32.76
C ILE A 143 39.98 32.70 32.49
N LYS A 144 39.59 33.66 31.64
CA LYS A 144 40.44 34.81 31.30
C LYS A 144 40.50 35.88 32.39
N TYR A 145 39.50 35.96 33.28
CA TYR A 145 39.47 36.98 34.33
C TYR A 145 40.20 36.59 35.62
N VAL A 146 40.56 35.31 35.78
CA VAL A 146 41.26 34.83 36.99
C VAL A 146 42.78 34.97 36.88
N SER A 147 43.36 35.06 35.67
CA SER A 147 44.81 35.22 35.50
C SER A 147 45.30 36.66 35.65
N ASP A 148 44.41 37.65 35.75
CA ASP A 148 44.76 39.08 35.88
C ASP A 148 44.79 39.58 37.34
N GLN A 149 44.76 38.68 38.33
CA GLN A 149 44.81 39.03 39.76
C GLN A 149 46.09 38.59 40.52
N PHE A 150 47.16 38.19 39.83
CA PHE A 150 48.48 38.01 40.45
C PHE A 150 49.60 38.57 39.57
#